data_AF-A0A382QFV7-F1
#
_entry.id   AF-A0A382QFV7-F1
#
_cell.length_a   1.000
_cell.length_b   1.000
_cell.length_c   1.000
_cell.angle_alpha   90.00
_cell.angle_beta   90.00
_cell.angle_gamma   90.00
#
_symmetry.space_group_name_H-M   'P 1'
#
loop_
_entity.id
_entity.type
_entity.pdbx_description
1 polymer ?
#
loop_
_entity_poly.entity_id
_entity_poly.type
_entity_poly.pdbx_seq_one_letter_code
_entity_poly.pdbx_strand_id
1 'polypeptide(L)'
;VRKINILIAFLVSSIFLGSYSHAEENDDTFWMADEEDLSFANELLFVRKHLDGVTEATQFYYDFKRSGSLLDAIEDKVVVKIVKILPSGKKDVTTRFLSGRYKKRYAAQYRRSQNPIFMWFFERDVVEMQRYTGGNSLFFRNRIRQTLAGQSKLGGAAKMKPVKFQFEGKEYDGTEIRLLPYEGSIKIKQYPRYESKSYKLVLSESIP
;
A
#
# COMPACT_ATOMS: atom_id res chain seq x y z
N VAL A 1 -11.37 -23.31 -1.62
CA VAL A 1 -10.71 -21.99 -1.71
C VAL A 1 -10.73 -21.37 -0.31
N ARG A 2 -9.60 -21.42 0.42
CA ARG A 2 -9.48 -20.76 1.72
C ARG A 2 -9.58 -19.25 1.50
N LYS A 3 -10.56 -18.60 2.13
CA LYS A 3 -10.66 -17.14 2.20
C LYS A 3 -9.84 -16.71 3.40
N ILE A 4 -8.81 -15.92 3.17
CA ILE A 4 -8.14 -15.16 4.22
C ILE A 4 -8.57 -13.72 3.94
N ASN A 5 -9.47 -13.19 4.77
CA ASN A 5 -9.74 -11.76 4.73
C ASN A 5 -8.49 -11.03 5.27
N ILE A 6 -8.16 -9.82 4.82
CA ILE A 6 -7.12 -9.02 5.45
C ILE A 6 -7.67 -7.61 5.48
N LEU A 7 -8.04 -7.14 6.67
CA LEU A 7 -8.64 -5.82 6.87
C LEU A 7 -7.54 -4.81 7.16
N ILE A 8 -7.06 -4.03 6.18
CA ILE A 8 -6.48 -2.69 6.42
C ILE A 8 -6.64 -1.76 5.21
N ALA A 9 -7.48 -0.75 5.35
CA ALA A 9 -7.15 0.67 5.22
C ALA A 9 -8.43 1.50 5.40
N PHE A 10 -8.47 2.37 6.41
CA PHE A 10 -9.48 3.43 6.51
C PHE A 10 -8.93 4.70 5.86
N LEU A 11 -9.60 5.21 4.84
CA LEU A 11 -9.32 6.54 4.29
C LEU A 11 -10.56 7.43 4.52
N VAL A 12 -10.38 8.55 5.22
CA VAL A 12 -11.34 9.65 5.34
C VAL A 12 -10.70 10.87 4.67
N SER A 13 -11.36 11.48 3.69
CA SER A 13 -10.98 12.82 3.22
C SER A 13 -12.16 13.54 2.60
N SER A 14 -12.18 14.89 2.58
CA SER A 14 -13.23 15.81 2.04
C SER A 14 -12.87 16.77 0.86
N ILE A 15 -13.77 16.98 -0.15
CA ILE A 15 -13.89 18.01 -1.25
C ILE A 15 -13.44 17.86 -2.79
N PHE A 16 -14.35 18.27 -3.70
CA PHE A 16 -14.31 18.87 -5.08
C PHE A 16 -13.14 18.78 -6.11
N LEU A 17 -13.55 18.67 -7.39
CA LEU A 17 -12.83 18.24 -8.61
C LEU A 17 -12.36 19.38 -9.56
N GLY A 18 -11.19 19.16 -10.19
CA GLY A 18 -10.70 19.80 -11.43
C GLY A 18 -9.65 18.89 -12.10
N SER A 19 -9.67 18.74 -13.43
CA SER A 19 -9.06 17.62 -14.18
C SER A 19 -7.69 17.97 -14.80
N TYR A 20 -6.78 17.01 -14.99
CA TYR A 20 -5.86 16.80 -16.15
C TYR A 20 -4.88 15.62 -15.90
N SER A 21 -4.33 15.00 -16.97
CA SER A 21 -3.73 13.64 -17.01
C SER A 21 -2.32 13.57 -17.64
N HIS A 22 -1.42 12.72 -17.11
CA HIS A 22 -0.44 11.94 -17.89
C HIS A 22 0.14 10.76 -17.08
N ALA A 23 0.42 9.63 -17.75
CA ALA A 23 0.84 8.34 -17.16
C ALA A 23 2.29 8.01 -17.53
N GLU A 24 3.04 7.42 -16.59
CA GLU A 24 4.43 6.94 -16.74
C GLU A 24 4.56 5.45 -16.36
N GLU A 25 5.58 4.82 -16.95
CA GLU A 25 5.89 3.38 -17.02
C GLU A 25 6.19 2.72 -15.65
N ASN A 26 5.71 1.48 -15.44
CA ASN A 26 5.75 0.79 -14.15
C ASN A 26 7.10 0.10 -13.89
N ASP A 27 7.96 0.70 -13.06
CA ASP A 27 9.05 0.00 -12.39
C ASP A 27 8.61 -0.43 -10.98
N ASP A 28 8.34 -1.73 -10.81
CA ASP A 28 7.91 -2.31 -9.54
C ASP A 28 9.00 -2.25 -8.44
N THR A 29 10.27 -2.05 -8.81
CA THR A 29 11.39 -1.89 -7.86
C THR A 29 11.44 -0.50 -7.25
N PHE A 30 10.67 0.45 -7.82
CA PHE A 30 10.65 1.83 -7.35
C PHE A 30 10.25 1.94 -5.88
N TRP A 31 9.48 1.02 -5.31
CA TRP A 31 9.07 1.11 -3.90
C TRP A 31 10.14 0.62 -2.91
N MET A 32 11.20 -0.01 -3.41
CA MET A 32 12.31 -0.47 -2.58
C MET A 32 13.28 0.70 -2.34
N ALA A 33 13.83 0.78 -1.13
CA ALA A 33 15.04 1.57 -0.91
C ALA A 33 16.25 0.77 -1.40
N ASP A 34 17.35 1.47 -1.68
CA ASP A 34 18.63 0.83 -1.96
C ASP A 34 19.04 -0.03 -0.76
N GLU A 35 19.77 -1.14 -0.99
CA GLU A 35 20.05 -2.14 0.05
C GLU A 35 20.75 -1.53 1.29
N GLU A 36 21.59 -0.50 1.09
CA GLU A 36 22.30 0.22 2.14
C GLU A 36 21.39 1.14 2.98
N ASP A 37 20.15 1.37 2.53
CA ASP A 37 19.17 2.30 3.11
C ASP A 37 17.86 1.61 3.55
N LEU A 38 17.89 0.28 3.69
CA LEU A 38 16.75 -0.50 4.13
C LEU A 38 16.46 -0.29 5.62
N SER A 39 15.49 0.58 5.91
CA SER A 39 14.87 0.63 7.23
C SER A 39 14.10 -0.66 7.54
N PHE A 40 13.83 -0.91 8.83
CA PHE A 40 12.98 -2.02 9.26
C PHE A 40 11.57 -1.97 8.66
N ALA A 41 11.01 -0.77 8.43
CA ALA A 41 9.71 -0.63 7.77
C ALA A 41 9.76 -1.06 6.29
N ASN A 42 10.83 -0.71 5.58
CA ASN A 42 11.05 -1.18 4.20
C ASN A 42 11.22 -2.69 4.16
N GLU A 43 11.99 -3.24 5.08
CA GLU A 43 12.19 -4.68 5.19
C GLU A 43 10.86 -5.40 5.38
N LEU A 44 10.03 -4.95 6.32
CA LEU A 44 8.72 -5.55 6.61
C LEU A 44 7.77 -5.53 5.41
N LEU A 45 7.76 -4.45 4.63
CA LEU A 45 6.79 -4.27 3.55
C LEU A 45 7.24 -4.83 2.20
N PHE A 46 8.54 -4.75 1.87
CA PHE A 46 9.03 -4.99 0.51
C PHE A 46 10.12 -6.05 0.40
N VAL A 47 10.77 -6.44 1.49
CA VAL A 47 11.82 -7.47 1.47
C VAL A 47 11.29 -8.80 1.96
N ARG A 48 10.56 -8.79 3.09
CA ARG A 48 10.00 -10.01 3.71
C ARG A 48 9.17 -10.81 2.72
N LYS A 49 9.28 -12.13 2.82
CA LYS A 49 8.67 -13.09 1.89
C LYS A 49 7.29 -13.50 2.36
N HIS A 50 6.34 -12.58 2.34
CA HIS A 50 4.98 -12.78 2.88
C HIS A 50 4.27 -14.02 2.30
N LEU A 51 4.58 -14.40 1.06
CA LEU A 51 3.93 -15.50 0.37
C LEU A 51 4.63 -16.85 0.55
N ASP A 52 5.71 -16.97 1.32
CA ASP A 52 6.47 -18.23 1.42
C ASP A 52 5.63 -19.37 2.02
N GLY A 53 4.76 -19.08 3.00
CA GLY A 53 3.83 -20.05 3.59
C GLY A 53 2.69 -20.50 2.68
N VAL A 54 2.57 -19.96 1.46
CA VAL A 54 1.49 -20.25 0.52
C VAL A 54 1.92 -21.37 -0.42
N THR A 55 1.42 -22.58 -0.16
CA THR A 55 1.81 -23.81 -0.88
C THR A 55 0.76 -24.31 -1.87
N GLU A 56 -0.43 -23.71 -1.89
CA GLU A 56 -1.53 -24.05 -2.80
C GLU A 56 -2.13 -22.81 -3.47
N ALA A 57 -2.88 -23.03 -4.55
CA ALA A 57 -3.56 -21.96 -5.27
C ALA A 57 -4.55 -21.20 -4.35
N THR A 58 -4.20 -19.97 -4.01
CA THR A 58 -4.88 -19.17 -2.99
C THR A 58 -5.31 -17.81 -3.54
N GLN A 59 -6.41 -17.29 -3.00
CA GLN A 59 -6.86 -15.91 -3.22
C GLN A 59 -6.97 -15.20 -1.87
N PHE A 60 -6.26 -14.09 -1.75
CA PHE A 60 -6.36 -13.17 -0.62
C PHE A 60 -7.40 -12.10 -0.92
N TYR A 61 -8.28 -11.85 0.04
CA TYR A 61 -9.34 -10.86 -0.07
C TYR A 61 -9.07 -9.75 0.92
N TYR A 62 -8.83 -8.54 0.43
CA TYR A 62 -8.64 -7.37 1.27
C TYR A 62 -9.90 -6.54 1.24
N ASP A 63 -10.49 -6.31 2.41
CA ASP A 63 -11.61 -5.39 2.52
C ASP A 63 -11.11 -3.96 2.32
N PHE A 64 -11.73 -3.25 1.37
CA PHE A 64 -11.42 -1.87 1.08
C PHE A 64 -12.59 -0.99 1.47
N LYS A 65 -12.34 -0.06 2.39
CA LYS A 65 -13.31 0.94 2.80
C LYS A 65 -12.75 2.34 2.65
N ARG A 66 -13.44 3.17 1.87
CA ARG A 66 -13.22 4.60 1.81
C ARG A 66 -14.45 5.34 2.30
N SER A 67 -14.23 6.36 3.11
CA SER A 67 -15.26 7.21 3.71
C SER A 67 -14.78 8.67 3.72
N GLY A 68 -15.56 9.59 4.31
CA GLY A 68 -15.31 11.03 4.27
C GLY A 68 -16.14 11.73 3.18
N SER A 69 -15.84 13.00 2.90
CA SER A 69 -16.63 13.80 1.93
C SER A 69 -15.86 14.29 0.68
N LEU A 70 -14.72 13.67 0.30
CA LEU A 70 -13.79 14.07 -0.80
C LEU A 70 -14.11 13.24 -1.96
N LEU A 71 -14.08 11.95 -1.67
CA LEU A 71 -14.24 10.92 -2.62
C LEU A 71 -15.48 10.19 -2.19
N ASP A 72 -16.20 9.72 -3.20
CA ASP A 72 -17.29 8.79 -2.98
C ASP A 72 -16.87 7.72 -2.00
N ALA A 73 -17.77 7.43 -1.07
CA ALA A 73 -17.62 6.27 -0.22
C ALA A 73 -17.50 5.02 -1.10
N ILE A 74 -16.56 4.15 -0.74
CA ILE A 74 -16.36 2.86 -1.40
C ILE A 74 -16.38 1.80 -0.33
N GLU A 75 -17.17 0.76 -0.55
CA GLU A 75 -17.00 -0.53 0.10
C GLU A 75 -16.84 -1.57 -1.01
N ASP A 76 -15.66 -2.18 -1.09
CA ASP A 76 -15.29 -3.13 -2.14
C ASP A 76 -14.15 -4.03 -1.64
N LYS A 77 -13.57 -4.83 -2.53
CA LYS A 77 -12.44 -5.72 -2.22
C LYS A 77 -11.30 -5.55 -3.21
N VAL A 78 -10.09 -5.68 -2.70
CA VAL A 78 -8.91 -6.00 -3.52
C VAL A 78 -8.70 -7.50 -3.45
N VAL A 79 -8.42 -8.12 -4.60
CA VAL A 79 -8.16 -9.56 -4.66
C VAL A 79 -6.77 -9.79 -5.23
N VAL A 80 -5.93 -10.44 -4.43
CA VAL A 80 -4.61 -10.92 -4.85
C VAL A 80 -4.73 -12.43 -5.06
N LYS A 81 -4.50 -12.89 -6.29
CA LYS A 81 -4.62 -14.29 -6.68
C LYS A 81 -3.27 -14.86 -7.04
N ILE A 82 -2.89 -15.95 -6.37
CA ILE A 82 -1.79 -16.80 -6.78
C ILE A 82 -2.27 -17.63 -7.97
N VAL A 83 -1.70 -17.36 -9.15
CA VAL A 83 -2.08 -18.07 -10.39
C VAL A 83 -1.19 -19.27 -10.67
N LYS A 84 0.05 -19.25 -10.17
CA LYS A 84 1.00 -20.36 -10.32
C LYS A 84 1.98 -20.37 -9.16
N ILE A 85 2.34 -21.58 -8.71
CA ILE A 85 3.45 -21.83 -7.79
C ILE A 85 4.53 -22.54 -8.58
N LEU A 86 5.74 -21.97 -8.58
CA LEU A 86 6.88 -22.48 -9.32
C LEU A 86 7.65 -23.53 -8.49
N PRO A 87 8.43 -24.42 -9.12
CA PRO A 87 9.29 -25.37 -8.39
C PRO A 87 10.26 -24.71 -7.40
N SER A 88 10.65 -23.45 -7.66
CA SER A 88 11.48 -22.65 -6.74
C SER A 88 10.74 -22.14 -5.50
N GLY A 89 9.44 -22.44 -5.37
CA GLY A 89 8.58 -21.89 -4.33
C GLY A 89 8.11 -20.46 -4.60
N LYS A 90 8.60 -19.78 -5.64
CA LYS A 90 8.13 -18.43 -6.05
C LYS A 90 6.75 -18.49 -6.70
N LYS A 91 6.01 -17.38 -6.66
CA LYS A 91 4.60 -17.30 -7.10
C LYS A 91 4.42 -16.31 -8.24
N ASP A 92 3.59 -16.69 -9.21
CA ASP A 92 3.02 -15.73 -10.15
C ASP A 92 1.68 -15.24 -9.59
N VAL A 93 1.50 -13.92 -9.58
CA VAL A 93 0.44 -13.24 -8.82
C VAL A 93 -0.28 -12.26 -9.73
N THR A 94 -1.61 -12.24 -9.63
CA THR A 94 -2.45 -11.21 -10.28
C THR A 94 -3.22 -10.44 -9.22
N THR A 95 -3.41 -9.13 -9.45
CA THR A 95 -4.16 -8.27 -8.54
C THR A 95 -5.34 -7.64 -9.25
N ARG A 96 -6.54 -7.84 -8.72
CA ARG A 96 -7.74 -7.11 -9.10
C ARG A 96 -8.01 -6.06 -8.03
N PHE A 97 -7.75 -4.81 -8.35
CA PHE A 97 -7.93 -3.71 -7.42
C PHE A 97 -9.31 -3.08 -7.62
N LEU A 98 -10.21 -3.30 -6.66
CA LEU A 98 -11.62 -2.88 -6.68
C LEU A 98 -12.39 -3.41 -7.90
N SER A 99 -13.65 -2.99 -8.00
CA SER A 99 -14.62 -3.39 -9.03
C SER A 99 -15.33 -2.17 -9.62
N GLY A 100 -16.20 -2.42 -10.60
CA GLY A 100 -17.00 -1.38 -11.27
C GLY A 100 -16.15 -0.21 -11.78
N ARG A 101 -16.62 1.02 -11.53
CA ARG A 101 -15.98 2.26 -11.96
C ARG A 101 -14.63 2.56 -11.29
N TYR A 102 -14.30 1.88 -10.19
CA TYR A 102 -13.04 2.05 -9.47
C TYR A 102 -12.02 0.95 -9.77
N LYS A 103 -12.36 0.03 -10.66
CA LYS A 103 -11.50 -1.08 -11.07
C LYS A 103 -10.20 -0.54 -11.67
N LYS A 104 -9.07 -0.97 -11.11
CA LYS A 104 -7.75 -0.82 -11.71
C LYS A 104 -7.16 -2.21 -11.98
N ARG A 105 -6.64 -2.39 -13.19
CA ARG A 105 -5.83 -3.56 -13.56
C ARG A 105 -4.37 -3.18 -13.39
N TYR A 106 -3.67 -3.95 -12.57
CA TYR A 106 -2.23 -3.89 -12.48
C TYR A 106 -1.60 -5.03 -13.28
N ALA A 107 -0.34 -4.84 -13.69
CA ALA A 107 0.40 -5.88 -14.37
C ALA A 107 0.52 -7.13 -13.48
N ALA A 108 0.50 -8.30 -14.10
CA ALA A 108 0.80 -9.54 -13.39
C ALA A 108 2.24 -9.49 -12.88
N GLN A 109 2.44 -10.03 -11.69
CA GLN A 109 3.72 -10.05 -10.99
C GLN A 109 4.25 -11.47 -11.03
N TYR A 110 5.41 -11.67 -11.65
CA TYR A 110 5.97 -12.99 -11.86
C TYR A 110 7.07 -13.29 -10.85
N ARG A 111 7.20 -14.57 -10.46
CA ARG A 111 8.30 -15.07 -9.62
C ARG A 111 8.48 -14.27 -8.31
N ARG A 112 7.39 -13.91 -7.64
CA ARG A 112 7.40 -13.14 -6.38
C ARG A 112 7.37 -14.04 -5.15
N SER A 113 8.01 -13.59 -4.08
CA SER A 113 7.82 -14.10 -2.71
C SER A 113 7.12 -13.08 -1.81
N GLN A 114 7.06 -11.82 -2.25
CA GLN A 114 6.43 -10.70 -1.55
C GLN A 114 4.97 -10.55 -1.95
N ASN A 115 4.15 -10.02 -1.03
CA ASN A 115 2.77 -9.66 -1.30
C ASN A 115 2.70 -8.28 -1.97
N PRO A 116 2.18 -8.15 -3.20
CA PRO A 116 2.22 -6.88 -3.94
C PRO A 116 1.19 -5.87 -3.45
N ILE A 117 0.35 -6.20 -2.46
CA ILE A 117 -0.76 -5.35 -2.03
C ILE A 117 -0.30 -3.99 -1.52
N PHE A 118 0.81 -3.93 -0.77
CA PHE A 118 1.33 -2.69 -0.19
C PHE A 118 1.73 -1.70 -1.31
N MET A 119 2.43 -2.22 -2.32
CA MET A 119 2.85 -1.47 -3.49
C MET A 119 1.64 -0.88 -4.23
N TRP A 120 0.64 -1.70 -4.53
CA TRP A 120 -0.55 -1.26 -5.25
C TRP A 120 -1.42 -0.29 -4.44
N PHE A 121 -1.45 -0.44 -3.13
CA PHE A 121 -2.13 0.49 -2.25
C PHE A 121 -1.50 1.89 -2.31
N PHE A 122 -0.18 1.99 -2.13
CA PHE A 122 0.52 3.28 -2.20
C PHE A 122 0.44 3.91 -3.59
N GLU A 123 0.64 3.11 -4.64
CA GLU A 123 0.58 3.59 -6.02
C GLU A 123 -0.82 4.13 -6.36
N ARG A 124 -1.88 3.45 -5.91
CA ARG A 124 -3.23 3.95 -6.10
C ARG A 124 -3.43 5.30 -5.41
N ASP A 125 -2.97 5.46 -4.17
CA ASP A 125 -3.14 6.72 -3.44
C ASP A 125 -2.33 7.86 -4.08
N VAL A 126 -1.13 7.59 -4.59
CA VAL A 126 -0.33 8.55 -5.38
C VAL A 126 -1.08 9.01 -6.63
N VAL A 127 -1.63 8.07 -7.40
CA VAL A 127 -2.41 8.39 -8.60
C VAL A 127 -3.69 9.16 -8.24
N GLU A 128 -4.34 8.84 -7.12
CA GLU A 128 -5.47 9.62 -6.63
C GLU A 128 -5.05 11.04 -6.24
N MET A 129 -3.97 11.21 -5.47
CA MET A 129 -3.45 12.53 -5.11
C MET A 129 -3.11 13.35 -6.36
N GLN A 130 -2.41 12.78 -7.35
CA GLN A 130 -2.14 13.43 -8.63
C GLN A 130 -3.44 13.86 -9.31
N ARG A 131 -4.44 12.95 -9.41
CA ARG A 131 -5.73 13.24 -10.05
C ARG A 131 -6.50 14.37 -9.38
N TYR A 132 -6.49 14.45 -8.05
CA TYR A 132 -7.29 15.44 -7.30
C TYR A 132 -6.57 16.77 -7.09
N THR A 133 -5.25 16.80 -7.22
CA THR A 133 -4.46 18.03 -7.00
C THR A 133 -3.88 18.63 -8.27
N GLY A 134 -3.78 17.84 -9.35
CA GLY A 134 -2.90 18.17 -10.49
C GLY A 134 -1.40 18.13 -10.14
N GLY A 135 -1.05 17.73 -8.91
CA GLY A 135 0.32 17.71 -8.41
C GLY A 135 1.15 16.57 -9.01
N ASN A 136 2.47 16.69 -8.88
CA ASN A 136 3.40 15.72 -9.44
C ASN A 136 3.38 14.39 -8.63
N SER A 137 3.06 13.28 -9.28
CA SER A 137 3.04 11.95 -8.68
C SER A 137 4.40 11.53 -8.12
N LEU A 138 5.49 11.87 -8.79
CA LEU A 138 6.86 11.60 -8.33
C LEU A 138 7.14 12.29 -7.00
N PHE A 139 6.65 13.52 -6.79
CA PHE A 139 6.76 14.19 -5.50
C PHE A 139 6.05 13.40 -4.40
N PHE A 140 4.79 13.02 -4.61
CA PHE A 140 4.03 12.26 -3.63
C PHE A 140 4.69 10.90 -3.33
N ARG A 141 5.15 10.20 -4.37
CA ARG A 141 5.80 8.90 -4.29
C ARG A 141 7.14 8.96 -3.54
N ASN A 142 8.00 9.92 -3.89
CA ASN A 142 9.30 10.09 -3.25
C ASN A 142 9.20 10.40 -1.75
N ARG A 143 8.19 11.18 -1.34
CA ARG A 143 7.96 11.45 0.08
C ARG A 143 7.59 10.18 0.85
N ILE A 144 6.76 9.33 0.27
CA ILE A 144 6.40 8.03 0.89
C ILE A 144 7.65 7.15 1.02
N ARG A 145 8.45 7.02 -0.04
CA ARG A 145 9.71 6.25 -0.03
C ARG A 145 10.70 6.75 1.01
N GLN A 146 10.98 8.05 1.04
CA GLN A 146 11.94 8.65 1.98
C GLN A 146 11.51 8.46 3.44
N THR A 147 10.21 8.55 3.70
CA THR A 147 9.62 8.30 5.03
C THR A 147 9.76 6.83 5.43
N LEU A 148 9.51 5.91 4.50
CA LEU A 148 9.73 4.49 4.72
C LEU A 148 11.21 4.19 4.98
N ALA A 149 12.14 4.73 4.18
CA ALA A 149 13.58 4.54 4.34
C ALA A 149 14.16 5.18 5.60
N GLY A 150 13.40 6.04 6.30
CA GLY A 150 13.90 6.79 7.46
C GLY A 150 14.89 7.90 7.08
N GLN A 151 15.07 8.18 5.79
CA GLN A 151 16.05 9.13 5.26
C GLN A 151 15.51 10.56 5.13
N SER A 152 14.26 10.81 5.51
CA SER A 152 13.64 12.12 5.35
C SER A 152 14.27 13.16 6.29
N LYS A 153 15.20 13.97 5.75
CA LYS A 153 15.77 15.16 6.42
C LYS A 153 14.73 16.23 6.76
N LEU A 154 13.54 16.13 6.17
CA LEU A 154 12.41 17.06 6.35
C LEU A 154 11.44 16.61 7.46
N GLY A 155 11.72 15.51 8.16
CA GLY A 155 10.82 14.90 9.15
C GLY A 155 9.99 13.74 8.58
N GLY A 156 9.26 13.03 9.45
CA GLY A 156 8.31 11.99 9.04
C GLY A 156 8.89 10.58 8.83
N ALA A 157 9.84 10.13 9.65
CA ALA A 157 10.28 8.73 9.62
C ALA A 157 9.14 7.76 9.99
N ALA A 158 9.18 6.54 9.45
CA ALA A 158 8.25 5.49 9.83
C ALA A 158 8.36 5.20 11.34
N LYS A 159 7.23 5.29 12.04
CA LYS A 159 7.13 4.91 13.46
C LYS A 159 6.54 3.52 13.55
N MET A 160 7.15 2.68 14.39
CA MET A 160 6.74 1.29 14.52
C MET A 160 6.45 0.97 15.98
N LYS A 161 5.43 0.14 16.23
CA LYS A 161 5.13 -0.37 17.57
C LYS A 161 4.46 -1.75 17.50
N PRO A 162 4.68 -2.62 18.49
CA PRO A 162 3.90 -3.84 18.63
C PRO A 162 2.44 -3.47 18.94
N VAL A 163 1.51 -4.25 18.39
CA VAL A 163 0.07 -4.11 18.60
C VAL A 163 -0.59 -5.48 18.64
N LYS A 164 -1.72 -5.56 19.34
CA LYS A 164 -2.66 -6.67 19.22
C LYS A 164 -3.88 -6.23 18.44
N PHE A 165 -4.41 -7.10 17.59
CA PHE A 165 -5.61 -6.81 16.81
C PHE A 165 -6.50 -8.04 16.64
N GLN A 166 -7.79 -7.80 16.47
CA GLN A 166 -8.79 -8.84 16.22
C GLN A 166 -8.96 -9.02 14.72
N PHE A 167 -8.93 -10.27 14.26
CA PHE A 167 -9.14 -10.62 12.88
C PHE A 167 -9.83 -11.99 12.80
N GLU A 168 -10.93 -12.09 12.03
CA GLU A 168 -11.75 -13.33 11.95
C GLU A 168 -12.10 -13.96 13.32
N GLY A 169 -12.37 -13.11 14.33
CA GLY A 169 -12.74 -13.54 15.68
C GLY A 169 -11.59 -14.10 16.53
N LYS A 170 -10.34 -13.94 16.08
CA LYS A 170 -9.12 -14.31 16.81
C LYS A 170 -8.24 -13.10 17.04
N GLU A 171 -7.56 -13.08 18.20
CA GLU A 171 -6.53 -12.10 18.50
C GLU A 171 -5.20 -12.51 17.86
N TYR A 172 -4.51 -11.55 17.26
CA TYR A 172 -3.19 -11.72 16.67
C TYR A 172 -2.23 -10.66 17.20
N ASP A 173 -0.98 -11.08 17.40
CA ASP A 173 0.14 -10.15 17.55
C ASP A 173 0.54 -9.59 16.18
N GLY A 174 0.89 -8.31 16.17
CA GLY A 174 1.34 -7.64 14.97
C GLY A 174 2.21 -6.41 15.25
N THR A 175 2.66 -5.82 14.16
CA THR A 175 3.47 -4.60 14.15
C THR A 175 2.72 -3.52 13.39
N GLU A 176 2.40 -2.42 14.07
CA GLU A 176 1.85 -1.22 13.44
C GLU A 176 3.00 -0.38 12.87
N ILE A 177 2.88 0.01 11.61
CA ILE A 177 3.75 0.96 10.90
C ILE A 177 2.93 2.22 10.62
N ARG A 178 3.37 3.36 11.15
CA ARG A 178 2.76 4.66 10.90
C ARG A 178 3.70 5.56 10.11
N LEU A 179 3.19 6.12 9.02
CA LEU A 179 3.92 7.02 8.13
C LEU A 179 3.25 8.40 8.11
N LEU A 180 4.07 9.45 8.18
CA LEU A 180 3.66 10.85 8.02
C LEU A 180 4.49 11.46 6.88
N PRO A 181 4.26 11.04 5.63
CA PRO A 181 5.12 11.34 4.47
C PRO A 181 5.34 12.84 4.22
N TYR A 182 4.36 13.67 4.54
CA TYR A 182 4.35 15.07 4.14
C TYR A 182 4.60 16.05 5.28
N GLU A 183 4.73 15.54 6.52
CA GLU A 183 5.09 16.35 7.67
C GLU A 183 6.40 17.10 7.40
N GLY A 184 6.41 18.40 7.69
CA GLY A 184 7.56 19.30 7.50
C GLY A 184 7.88 19.70 6.05
N SER A 185 7.15 19.20 5.04
CA SER A 185 7.42 19.55 3.64
C SER A 185 6.86 20.93 3.27
N ILE A 186 7.70 21.87 2.82
CA ILE A 186 7.19 23.17 2.31
C ILE A 186 6.31 22.96 1.06
N LYS A 187 6.66 21.99 0.20
CA LYS A 187 5.91 21.72 -1.04
C LYS A 187 4.50 21.18 -0.77
N ILE A 188 4.26 20.49 0.37
CA ILE A 188 2.90 20.03 0.68
C ILE A 188 1.95 21.18 1.01
N LYS A 189 2.46 22.40 1.31
CA LYS A 189 1.61 23.59 1.51
C LYS A 189 0.80 23.96 0.27
N GLN A 190 1.22 23.52 -0.93
CA GLN A 190 0.42 23.66 -2.17
C GLN A 190 -0.78 22.71 -2.20
N TYR A 191 -0.77 21.69 -1.33
CA TYR A 191 -1.79 20.67 -1.21
C TYR A 191 -2.24 20.51 0.26
N PRO A 192 -2.81 21.57 0.90
CA PRO A 192 -3.07 21.58 2.35
C PRO A 192 -3.88 20.37 2.86
N ARG A 193 -4.75 19.81 2.01
CA ARG A 193 -5.56 18.63 2.34
C ARG A 193 -4.76 17.35 2.59
N TYR A 194 -3.51 17.31 2.13
CA TYR A 194 -2.63 16.15 2.27
C TYR A 194 -1.48 16.40 3.24
N GLU A 195 -1.38 17.60 3.83
CA GLU A 195 -0.33 17.95 4.79
C GLU A 195 -0.30 16.99 5.99
N SER A 196 -1.47 16.66 6.53
CA SER A 196 -1.63 15.74 7.65
C SER A 196 -1.90 14.29 7.23
N LYS A 197 -1.78 13.96 5.94
CA LYS A 197 -2.04 12.60 5.47
C LYS A 197 -1.08 11.63 6.15
N SER A 198 -1.66 10.58 6.74
CA SER A 198 -0.91 9.52 7.40
C SER A 198 -1.31 8.16 6.85
N TYR A 199 -0.35 7.24 6.78
CA TYR A 199 -0.63 5.82 6.55
C TYR A 199 -0.44 5.03 7.83
N LYS A 200 -1.31 4.04 8.02
CA LYS A 200 -1.20 3.07 9.11
C LYS A 200 -1.35 1.68 8.53
N LEU A 201 -0.30 0.88 8.66
CA LEU A 201 -0.28 -0.52 8.27
C LEU A 201 -0.10 -1.35 9.53
N VAL A 202 -0.71 -2.53 9.59
CA VAL A 202 -0.53 -3.51 10.67
C VAL A 202 -0.22 -4.84 10.00
N LEU A 203 0.88 -5.46 10.39
CA LEU A 203 1.31 -6.74 9.82
C LEU A 203 1.39 -7.77 10.93
N SER A 204 1.08 -9.01 10.63
CA SER A 204 1.29 -10.15 11.52
C SER A 204 2.11 -11.20 10.81
N GLU A 205 3.08 -11.80 11.49
CA GLU A 205 3.82 -12.94 10.92
C GLU A 205 2.95 -14.19 10.74
N SER A 206 1.79 -14.22 11.42
CA SER A 206 0.81 -15.31 11.31
C SER A 206 -0.17 -15.14 10.13
N ILE A 207 -0.13 -14.00 9.42
CA ILE A 207 -1.06 -13.68 8.32
C ILE A 207 -0.25 -13.26 7.08
N PRO A 208 -0.36 -13.98 5.93
CA PRO A 208 0.36 -13.68 4.68
C PRO A 208 0.01 -12.33 4.02
#